data_AF-A0A968LYT4-F1
#
_entry.id   AF-A0A968LYT4-F1
#
_cell.length_a   1.000
_cell.length_b   1.000
_cell.length_c   1.000
_cell.angle_alpha   90.00
_cell.angle_beta   90.00
_cell.angle_gamma   90.00
#
_symmetry.space_group_name_H-M   'P 1'
#
loop_
_entity.id
_entity.type
_entity.pdbx_description
1 polymer ?
#
loop_
_entity_poly.entity_id
_entity_poly.type
_entity_poly.pdbx_seq_one_letter_code
_entity_poly.pdbx_strand_id
1 'polypeptide(L)'
;MLSDKVKELIAKSRIVSFDWQDYPESIVGIFQQADDESRYLRDEDIAQIQAIAPNLAPNLAQGKVLRDRVVEIVSDARAVVLEANPGITEPGGGLYPPLRAEACWRDFWHFLRCISYGISAQRIDYTSDRGLSYMEQLYQELEVPLDAMVLGLEQLKVFSLKYFEPAAQKDLEPYFDRLIESMGQFSAVS
;
A
#
# COMPACT_ATOMS: atom_id res chain seq x y z
N MET A 1 4.86 -24.70 7.02
CA MET A 1 5.68 -23.77 7.84
C MET A 1 6.51 -22.96 6.86
N LEU A 2 6.56 -21.63 6.98
CA LEU A 2 7.36 -20.80 6.07
C LEU A 2 8.86 -21.10 6.25
N SER A 3 9.62 -21.05 5.14
CA SER A 3 11.08 -21.18 5.20
C SER A 3 11.71 -20.00 5.93
N ASP A 4 12.92 -20.16 6.47
CA ASP A 4 13.60 -19.07 7.17
C ASP A 4 13.94 -17.91 6.22
N LYS A 5 14.22 -18.21 4.95
CA LYS A 5 14.36 -17.21 3.88
C LYS A 5 13.09 -16.37 3.72
N VAL A 6 11.92 -17.01 3.66
CA VAL A 6 10.65 -16.28 3.53
C VAL A 6 10.37 -15.40 4.76
N LYS A 7 10.62 -15.89 5.97
CA LYS A 7 10.45 -15.08 7.20
C LYS A 7 11.37 -13.85 7.20
N GLU A 8 12.62 -14.03 6.77
CA GLU A 8 13.58 -12.93 6.66
C GLU A 8 13.14 -11.90 5.62
N LEU A 9 12.66 -12.35 4.47
CA LEU A 9 12.14 -11.47 3.43
C LEU A 9 10.93 -10.68 3.93
N ILE A 10 9.95 -11.33 4.58
CA ILE A 10 8.79 -10.64 5.19
C ILE A 10 9.23 -9.50 6.11
N ALA A 11 10.23 -9.73 6.97
CA ALA A 11 10.71 -8.71 7.90
C ALA A 11 11.40 -7.53 7.20
N LYS A 12 11.94 -7.74 5.99
CA LYS A 12 12.70 -6.75 5.22
C LYS A 12 11.87 -6.02 4.16
N SER A 13 10.75 -6.59 3.74
CA SER A 13 9.83 -6.05 2.72
C SER A 13 9.02 -4.85 3.22
N ARG A 14 9.70 -3.77 3.63
CA ARG A 14 9.07 -2.53 4.05
C ARG A 14 8.85 -1.62 2.86
N ILE A 15 7.60 -1.40 2.48
CA ILE A 15 7.26 -0.56 1.32
C ILE A 15 7.65 0.90 1.56
N VAL A 16 7.50 1.39 2.79
CA VAL A 16 7.66 2.81 3.09
C VAL A 16 9.09 3.12 3.53
N SER A 17 9.62 4.24 3.04
CA SER A 17 10.83 4.90 3.52
C SER A 17 10.46 6.25 4.10
N PHE A 18 10.97 6.53 5.31
CA PHE A 18 10.81 7.82 5.97
C PHE A 18 12.12 8.62 6.02
N ASP A 19 13.01 8.41 5.04
CA ASP A 19 14.23 9.22 4.83
C ASP A 19 13.86 10.61 4.29
N TRP A 20 13.12 11.35 5.11
CA TRP A 20 12.51 12.63 4.79
C TRP A 20 13.32 13.74 5.47
N GLN A 21 14.51 14.03 4.95
CA GLN A 21 15.48 14.94 5.58
C GLN A 21 14.92 16.37 5.81
N ASP A 22 13.98 16.81 4.98
CA ASP A 22 13.32 18.12 5.09
C ASP A 22 12.12 18.13 6.06
N TYR A 23 11.79 17.00 6.71
CA TYR A 23 10.71 16.90 7.68
C TYR A 23 11.24 16.92 9.12
N PRO A 24 10.51 17.57 10.06
CA PRO A 24 10.81 17.45 11.47
C PRO A 24 10.81 15.99 11.94
N GLU A 25 11.82 15.59 12.70
CA GLU A 25 11.93 14.24 13.27
C GLU A 25 10.69 13.83 14.08
N SER A 26 10.03 14.80 14.73
CA SER A 26 8.79 14.58 15.47
C SER A 26 7.63 14.14 14.58
N ILE A 27 7.55 14.63 13.34
CA ILE A 27 6.52 14.21 12.38
C ILE A 27 6.89 12.85 11.79
N VAL A 28 8.15 12.68 11.38
CA VAL A 28 8.66 11.41 10.84
C VAL A 28 8.44 10.26 11.84
N GLY A 29 8.72 10.50 13.12
CA GLY A 29 8.52 9.51 14.18
C GLY A 29 7.08 9.02 14.31
N ILE A 30 6.08 9.88 14.10
CA ILE A 30 4.66 9.49 14.16
C ILE A 30 4.31 8.54 13.02
N PHE A 31 4.76 8.85 11.79
CA PHE A 31 4.54 7.96 10.65
C PHE A 31 5.29 6.64 10.79
N GLN A 32 6.55 6.68 11.22
CA GLN A 32 7.37 5.50 11.45
C GLN A 32 6.73 4.58 12.50
N GLN A 33 6.23 5.14 13.62
CA GLN A 33 5.54 4.38 14.64
C GLN A 33 4.26 3.73 14.10
N ALA A 34 3.47 4.46 13.31
CA ALA A 34 2.27 3.90 12.68
C ALA A 34 2.61 2.76 11.72
N ASP A 35 3.72 2.87 10.98
CA ASP A 35 4.18 1.81 10.07
C ASP A 35 4.70 0.58 10.82
N ASP A 36 5.47 0.77 11.90
CA ASP A 36 5.96 -0.31 12.78
C ASP A 36 4.80 -1.08 13.43
N GLU A 37 3.73 -0.39 13.80
CA GLU A 37 2.50 -0.98 14.32
C GLU A 37 1.55 -1.50 13.21
N SER A 38 1.95 -1.42 11.93
CA SER A 38 1.17 -1.87 10.76
C SER A 38 -0.26 -1.28 10.72
N ARG A 39 -0.40 0.00 11.09
CA ARG A 39 -1.72 0.66 11.26
C ARG A 39 -1.78 1.98 10.51
N TYR A 40 -2.94 2.38 10.02
CA TYR A 40 -3.12 3.75 9.53
C TYR A 40 -2.86 4.79 10.65
N LEU A 41 -2.67 6.05 10.25
CA LEU A 41 -2.68 7.16 11.20
C LEU A 41 -4.02 7.20 11.93
N ARG A 42 -3.98 7.29 13.26
CA ARG A 42 -5.15 7.50 14.11
C ARG A 42 -5.48 8.99 14.16
N ASP A 43 -6.65 9.31 14.71
CA ASP A 43 -7.06 10.71 14.85
C ASP A 43 -6.11 11.49 15.77
N GLU A 44 -5.52 10.83 16.77
CA GLU A 44 -4.50 11.42 17.64
C GLU A 44 -3.19 11.71 16.90
N ASP A 45 -2.77 10.84 15.98
CA ASP A 45 -1.57 11.06 15.17
C ASP A 45 -1.78 12.25 14.24
N ILE A 46 -2.94 12.30 13.57
CA ILE A 46 -3.33 13.40 12.69
C ILE A 46 -3.34 14.72 13.45
N ALA A 47 -3.95 14.76 14.63
CA ALA A 47 -3.99 15.96 15.46
C ALA A 47 -2.59 16.43 15.90
N GLN A 48 -1.70 15.49 16.25
CA GLN A 48 -0.31 15.81 16.61
C GLN A 48 0.46 16.38 15.42
N ILE A 49 0.37 15.75 14.24
CA ILE A 49 1.05 16.24 13.03
C ILE A 49 0.50 17.63 12.67
N GLN A 50 -0.82 17.83 12.70
CA GLN A 50 -1.44 19.11 12.38
C GLN A 50 -1.04 20.23 13.34
N ALA A 51 -0.79 19.92 14.62
CA ALA A 51 -0.30 20.90 15.59
C ALA A 51 1.14 21.37 15.27
N ILE A 52 1.96 20.50 14.68
CA ILE A 52 3.36 20.80 14.32
C ILE A 52 3.44 21.42 12.91
N ALA A 53 2.68 20.91 11.95
CA ALA A 53 2.64 21.34 10.56
C ALA A 53 1.19 21.57 10.07
N PRO A 54 0.57 22.72 10.41
CA PRO A 54 -0.82 23.02 10.04
C PRO A 54 -1.08 23.02 8.53
N ASN A 55 -0.04 23.26 7.71
CA ASN A 55 -0.11 23.23 6.25
C ASN A 55 -0.43 21.84 5.69
N LEU A 56 -0.21 20.76 6.45
CA LEU A 56 -0.55 19.39 6.04
C LEU A 56 -2.02 19.02 6.31
N ALA A 57 -2.80 19.89 6.96
CA ALA A 57 -4.19 19.58 7.31
C ALA A 57 -5.06 19.07 6.14
N PRO A 58 -5.00 19.64 4.91
CA PRO A 58 -5.77 19.11 3.78
C PRO A 58 -5.38 17.66 3.42
N ASN A 59 -4.09 17.36 3.45
CA ASN A 59 -3.54 16.06 3.08
C ASN A 59 -3.75 14.99 4.14
N LEU A 60 -3.63 15.35 5.41
CA LEU A 60 -4.02 14.50 6.52
C LEU A 60 -5.50 14.13 6.44
N ALA A 61 -6.36 15.07 6.06
CA ALA A 61 -7.78 14.80 5.83
C ALA A 61 -7.99 13.83 4.65
N GLN A 62 -7.24 13.98 3.55
CA GLN A 62 -7.29 13.05 2.42
C GLN A 62 -6.85 11.63 2.80
N GLY A 63 -5.73 11.49 3.52
CA GLY A 63 -5.27 10.20 4.05
C GLY A 63 -6.28 9.56 5.00
N LYS A 64 -6.94 10.37 5.85
CA LYS A 64 -8.02 9.95 6.73
C LYS A 64 -9.22 9.38 5.96
N VAL A 65 -9.62 10.02 4.83
CA VAL A 65 -10.70 9.49 3.98
C VAL A 65 -10.36 8.10 3.47
N LEU A 66 -9.12 7.87 3.01
CA LEU A 66 -8.69 6.54 2.55
C LEU A 66 -8.74 5.50 3.67
N ARG A 67 -8.25 5.86 4.87
CA ARG A 67 -8.33 5.00 6.06
C ARG A 67 -9.77 4.61 6.37
N ASP A 68 -10.67 5.59 6.40
CA ASP A 68 -12.06 5.39 6.80
C ASP A 68 -12.87 4.61 5.75
N ARG A 69 -12.41 4.55 4.50
CA ARG A 69 -13.04 3.85 3.36
C ARG A 69 -12.30 2.59 2.91
N VAL A 70 -11.27 2.16 3.65
CA VAL A 70 -10.39 1.06 3.22
C VAL A 70 -11.15 -0.25 2.99
N VAL A 71 -12.18 -0.54 3.79
CA VAL A 71 -12.94 -1.79 3.68
C VAL A 71 -13.66 -1.85 2.34
N GLU A 72 -14.35 -0.78 1.97
CA GLU A 72 -15.06 -0.67 0.70
C GLU A 72 -14.09 -0.66 -0.48
N ILE A 73 -13.01 0.14 -0.42
CA ILE A 73 -12.01 0.24 -1.49
C ILE A 73 -11.36 -1.12 -1.77
N VAL A 74 -10.92 -1.84 -0.72
CA VAL A 74 -10.27 -3.15 -0.88
C VAL A 74 -11.28 -4.19 -1.37
N SER A 75 -12.52 -4.15 -0.89
CA SER A 75 -13.58 -5.07 -1.35
C SER A 75 -13.87 -4.90 -2.84
N ASP A 76 -14.00 -3.66 -3.30
CA ASP A 76 -14.29 -3.35 -4.70
C ASP A 76 -13.12 -3.73 -5.61
N ALA A 77 -11.88 -3.42 -5.21
CA ALA A 77 -10.68 -3.81 -5.95
C ALA A 77 -10.55 -5.35 -6.05
N ARG A 78 -10.81 -6.06 -4.94
CA ARG A 78 -10.84 -7.54 -4.90
C ARG A 78 -11.87 -8.09 -5.88
N ALA A 79 -13.07 -7.52 -5.94
CA ALA A 79 -14.13 -8.00 -6.82
C ALA A 79 -13.70 -7.96 -8.29
N VAL A 80 -13.07 -6.86 -8.73
CA VAL A 80 -12.55 -6.72 -10.10
C VAL A 80 -11.45 -7.73 -10.39
N VAL A 81 -10.52 -7.96 -9.46
CA VAL A 81 -9.45 -8.95 -9.64
C VAL A 81 -10.03 -10.37 -9.81
N LEU A 82 -11.03 -10.73 -9.01
CA LEU A 82 -11.69 -12.04 -9.11
C LEU A 82 -12.47 -12.20 -10.42
N GLU A 83 -13.14 -11.14 -10.89
CA GLU A 83 -13.84 -11.14 -12.18
C GLU A 83 -12.87 -11.28 -13.36
N ALA A 84 -11.75 -10.56 -13.32
CA ALA A 84 -10.73 -10.58 -14.37
C ALA A 84 -9.92 -11.90 -14.41
N ASN A 85 -9.88 -12.64 -13.30
CA ASN A 85 -9.10 -13.87 -13.17
C ASN A 85 -9.98 -15.06 -12.70
N PRO A 86 -10.88 -15.58 -13.55
CA PRO A 86 -11.74 -16.71 -13.19
C PRO A 86 -10.92 -17.92 -12.74
N GLY A 87 -11.27 -18.48 -11.58
CA GLY A 87 -10.61 -19.66 -11.03
C GLY A 87 -9.29 -19.41 -10.29
N ILE A 88 -8.84 -18.15 -10.14
CA ILE A 88 -7.58 -17.83 -9.45
C ILE A 88 -7.53 -18.31 -8.00
N THR A 89 -8.69 -18.46 -7.35
CA THR A 89 -8.84 -18.96 -5.97
C THR A 89 -9.20 -20.45 -5.88
N GLU A 90 -9.39 -21.12 -7.02
CA GLU A 90 -9.75 -22.54 -7.10
C GLU A 90 -8.49 -23.43 -7.11
N PRO A 91 -8.58 -24.74 -6.84
CA PRO A 91 -7.43 -25.63 -6.94
C PRO A 91 -6.68 -25.50 -8.27
N GLY A 92 -5.39 -25.14 -8.19
CA GLY A 92 -4.54 -24.86 -9.35
C GLY A 92 -4.41 -23.38 -9.73
N GLY A 93 -5.23 -22.50 -9.14
CA GLY A 93 -5.10 -21.05 -9.27
C GLY A 93 -4.03 -20.45 -8.35
N GLY A 94 -3.45 -19.31 -8.75
CA GLY A 94 -2.31 -18.68 -8.04
C GLY A 94 -2.63 -18.13 -6.64
N LEU A 95 -3.91 -17.99 -6.29
CA LEU A 95 -4.38 -17.59 -4.97
C LEU A 95 -5.03 -18.74 -4.17
N TYR A 96 -4.88 -19.99 -4.62
CA TYR A 96 -5.24 -21.19 -3.88
C TYR A 96 -4.01 -21.78 -3.15
N PRO A 97 -4.11 -22.22 -1.89
CA PRO A 97 -5.33 -22.36 -1.07
C PRO A 97 -5.82 -21.02 -0.48
N PRO A 98 -7.01 -20.97 0.14
CA PRO A 98 -7.65 -19.73 0.60
C PRO A 98 -6.77 -18.77 1.42
N LEU A 99 -5.79 -19.30 2.16
CA LEU A 99 -4.81 -18.46 2.90
C LEU A 99 -3.98 -17.54 1.99
N ARG A 100 -3.71 -17.95 0.73
CA ARG A 100 -2.98 -17.13 -0.26
C ARG A 100 -3.86 -15.97 -0.73
N ALA A 101 -5.13 -16.23 -0.99
CA ALA A 101 -6.10 -15.18 -1.28
C ALA A 101 -6.19 -14.18 -0.11
N GLU A 102 -6.35 -14.65 1.13
CA GLU A 102 -6.41 -13.77 2.29
C GLU A 102 -5.11 -12.97 2.52
N ALA A 103 -3.95 -13.53 2.17
CA ALA A 103 -2.69 -12.78 2.17
C ALA A 103 -2.68 -11.68 1.09
N CYS A 104 -3.10 -11.99 -0.13
CA CYS A 104 -3.23 -11.02 -1.23
C CYS A 104 -4.17 -9.85 -0.86
N TRP A 105 -5.33 -10.12 -0.25
CA TRP A 105 -6.26 -9.06 0.15
C TRP A 105 -5.72 -8.22 1.32
N ARG A 106 -4.93 -8.82 2.21
CA ARG A 106 -4.22 -8.10 3.26
C ARG A 106 -3.15 -7.18 2.67
N ASP A 107 -2.47 -7.61 1.62
CA ASP A 107 -1.49 -6.77 0.91
C ASP A 107 -2.16 -5.54 0.28
N PHE A 108 -3.37 -5.66 -0.26
CA PHE A 108 -4.12 -4.50 -0.78
C PHE A 108 -4.39 -3.45 0.32
N TRP A 109 -4.77 -3.92 1.51
CA TRP A 109 -4.93 -3.05 2.67
C TRP A 109 -3.60 -2.38 3.06
N HIS A 110 -2.50 -3.12 3.07
CA HIS A 110 -1.18 -2.56 3.37
C HIS A 110 -0.70 -1.56 2.30
N PHE A 111 -0.97 -1.79 1.02
CA PHE A 111 -0.65 -0.85 -0.05
C PHE A 111 -1.37 0.47 0.13
N LEU A 112 -2.69 0.42 0.34
CA LEU A 112 -3.47 1.64 0.54
C LEU A 112 -3.03 2.39 1.80
N ARG A 113 -2.59 1.67 2.85
CA ARG A 113 -1.98 2.29 4.04
C ARG A 113 -0.70 3.04 3.71
N CYS A 114 0.22 2.43 2.96
CA CYS A 114 1.47 3.07 2.55
C CYS A 114 1.21 4.31 1.69
N ILE A 115 0.31 4.20 0.71
CA ILE A 115 -0.13 5.33 -0.12
C ILE A 115 -0.74 6.45 0.74
N SER A 116 -1.55 6.10 1.75
CA SER A 116 -2.15 7.09 2.65
C SER A 116 -1.11 7.89 3.45
N TYR A 117 0.04 7.31 3.77
CA TYR A 117 1.13 8.04 4.41
C TYR A 117 1.80 9.02 3.47
N GLY A 118 2.12 8.57 2.24
CA GLY A 118 2.65 9.45 1.20
C GLY A 118 1.75 10.65 0.97
N ILE A 119 0.45 10.41 0.81
CA ILE A 119 -0.57 11.47 0.66
C ILE A 119 -0.56 12.40 1.87
N SER A 120 -0.65 11.86 3.09
CA SER A 120 -0.74 12.63 4.34
C SER A 120 0.48 13.53 4.56
N ALA A 121 1.66 13.08 4.15
CA ALA A 121 2.90 13.82 4.26
C ALA A 121 3.25 14.65 3.00
N GLN A 122 2.42 14.65 1.95
CA GLN A 122 2.78 15.23 0.65
C GLN A 122 4.12 14.70 0.08
N ARG A 123 4.41 13.41 0.29
CA ARG A 123 5.65 12.76 -0.16
C ARG A 123 5.34 11.69 -1.18
N ILE A 124 5.66 11.97 -2.45
CA ILE A 124 5.56 10.99 -3.54
C ILE A 124 6.71 9.97 -3.44
N ASP A 125 7.85 10.37 -2.90
CA ASP A 125 9.03 9.55 -2.64
C ASP A 125 8.94 8.73 -1.33
N TYR A 126 7.72 8.33 -0.95
CA TYR A 126 7.47 7.56 0.27
C TYR A 126 7.92 6.09 0.16
N THR A 127 8.25 5.58 -1.03
CA THR A 127 8.59 4.16 -1.20
C THR A 127 10.08 3.88 -0.96
N SER A 128 10.39 2.71 -0.42
CA SER A 128 11.75 2.21 -0.23
C SER A 128 12.17 1.30 -1.37
N ASP A 129 13.09 1.73 -2.23
CA ASP A 129 13.62 0.88 -3.31
C ASP A 129 14.23 -0.43 -2.74
N ARG A 130 14.94 -0.33 -1.61
CA ARG A 130 15.49 -1.49 -0.92
C ARG A 130 14.40 -2.43 -0.41
N GLY A 131 13.38 -1.89 0.27
CA GLY A 131 12.29 -2.70 0.78
C GLY A 131 11.46 -3.37 -0.33
N LEU A 132 11.23 -2.66 -1.43
CA LEU A 132 10.58 -3.18 -2.63
C LEU A 132 11.41 -4.28 -3.29
N SER A 133 12.75 -4.17 -3.34
CA SER A 133 13.60 -5.27 -3.85
C SER A 133 13.51 -6.56 -3.02
N TYR A 134 13.30 -6.45 -1.70
CA TYR A 134 13.04 -7.62 -0.86
C TYR A 134 11.63 -8.15 -1.06
N MET A 135 10.66 -7.27 -1.32
CA MET A 135 9.29 -7.65 -1.65
C MET A 135 9.20 -8.39 -3.00
N GLU A 136 9.95 -7.98 -4.01
CA GLU A 136 10.07 -8.69 -5.29
C GLU A 136 10.57 -10.11 -5.07
N GLN A 137 11.67 -10.27 -4.32
CA GLN A 137 12.20 -11.59 -3.96
C GLN A 137 11.17 -12.41 -3.16
N LEU A 138 10.45 -11.79 -2.22
CA LEU A 138 9.40 -12.46 -1.46
C LEU A 138 8.29 -12.98 -2.37
N TYR A 139 7.83 -12.16 -3.31
CA TYR A 139 6.77 -12.50 -4.23
C TYR A 139 7.18 -13.58 -5.22
N GLN A 140 8.45 -13.58 -5.67
CA GLN A 140 9.02 -14.66 -6.47
C GLN A 140 9.06 -15.98 -5.68
N GLU A 141 9.58 -15.97 -4.45
CA GLU A 141 9.65 -17.16 -3.60
C GLU A 141 8.28 -17.75 -3.23
N LEU A 142 7.25 -16.90 -3.19
CA LEU A 142 5.87 -17.30 -2.93
C LEU A 142 5.06 -17.56 -4.20
N GLU A 143 5.65 -17.37 -5.39
CA GLU A 143 4.99 -17.48 -6.70
C GLU A 143 3.69 -16.65 -6.75
N VAL A 144 3.75 -15.41 -6.25
CA VAL A 144 2.59 -14.51 -6.23
C VAL A 144 2.21 -14.15 -7.67
N PRO A 145 0.91 -14.20 -8.05
CA PRO A 145 0.46 -13.79 -9.38
C PRO A 145 0.58 -12.26 -9.52
N LEU A 146 1.73 -11.78 -10.00
CA LEU A 146 2.05 -10.35 -10.07
C LEU A 146 1.02 -9.57 -10.90
N ASP A 147 0.55 -10.10 -12.02
CA ASP A 147 -0.46 -9.44 -12.86
C ASP A 147 -1.75 -9.16 -12.07
N ALA A 148 -2.19 -10.12 -11.24
CA ALA A 148 -3.38 -9.94 -10.39
C ALA A 148 -3.12 -8.93 -9.26
N MET A 149 -1.90 -8.88 -8.72
CA MET A 149 -1.51 -7.90 -7.70
C MET A 149 -1.47 -6.47 -8.26
N VAL A 150 -0.84 -6.29 -9.42
CA VAL A 150 -0.75 -4.99 -10.09
C VAL A 150 -2.13 -4.50 -10.50
N LEU A 151 -2.96 -5.37 -11.09
CA LEU A 151 -4.37 -5.05 -11.37
C LEU A 151 -5.10 -4.62 -10.09
N GLY A 152 -4.94 -5.35 -8.99
CA GLY A 152 -5.52 -4.98 -7.71
C GLY A 152 -5.12 -3.59 -7.25
N LEU A 153 -3.83 -3.25 -7.35
CA LEU A 153 -3.30 -1.95 -6.97
C LEU A 153 -3.80 -0.81 -7.90
N GLU A 154 -3.92 -1.06 -9.20
CA GLU A 154 -4.58 -0.14 -10.13
C GLU A 154 -6.05 0.09 -9.75
N GLN A 155 -6.76 -0.96 -9.32
CA GLN A 155 -8.13 -0.81 -8.87
C GLN A 155 -8.23 -0.09 -7.51
N LEU A 156 -7.25 -0.27 -6.61
CA LEU A 156 -7.17 0.55 -5.40
C LEU A 156 -7.10 2.03 -5.77
N LYS A 157 -6.31 2.43 -6.78
CA LYS A 157 -6.30 3.80 -7.32
C LYS A 157 -7.70 4.21 -7.80
N VAL A 158 -8.31 3.44 -8.69
CA VAL A 158 -9.63 3.75 -9.27
C VAL A 158 -10.70 3.95 -8.20
N PHE A 159 -10.82 3.03 -7.22
CA PHE A 159 -11.85 3.11 -6.19
C PHE A 159 -11.54 4.16 -5.12
N SER A 160 -10.27 4.42 -4.82
CA SER A 160 -9.87 5.48 -3.90
C SER A 160 -10.23 6.86 -4.45
N LEU A 161 -9.93 7.13 -5.72
CA LEU A 161 -10.11 8.46 -6.32
C LEU A 161 -11.58 8.89 -6.40
N LYS A 162 -12.53 7.94 -6.39
CA LYS A 162 -13.98 8.22 -6.38
C LYS A 162 -14.45 9.00 -5.16
N TYR A 163 -13.69 9.00 -4.06
CA TYR A 163 -14.01 9.74 -2.84
C TYR A 163 -13.56 11.20 -2.86
N PHE A 164 -12.93 11.66 -3.95
CA PHE A 164 -12.36 13.00 -4.06
C PHE A 164 -12.90 13.74 -5.29
N GLU A 165 -12.95 15.06 -5.19
CA GLU A 165 -13.33 15.92 -6.31
C GLU A 165 -12.27 15.86 -7.45
N PRO A 166 -12.65 16.09 -8.72
CA PRO A 166 -11.77 15.89 -9.87
C PRO A 166 -10.43 16.64 -9.81
N ALA A 167 -10.38 17.81 -9.17
CA ALA A 167 -9.12 18.54 -8.98
C ALA A 167 -8.17 17.79 -8.05
N ALA A 168 -8.67 17.32 -6.90
CA ALA A 168 -7.88 16.54 -5.95
C ALA A 168 -7.50 15.18 -6.50
N GLN A 169 -8.32 14.57 -7.37
CA GLN A 169 -7.95 13.30 -8.00
C GLN A 169 -6.61 13.39 -8.72
N LYS A 170 -6.42 14.42 -9.56
CA LYS A 170 -5.17 14.65 -10.31
C LYS A 170 -3.95 14.81 -9.41
N ASP A 171 -4.13 15.46 -8.25
CA ASP A 171 -3.05 15.66 -7.29
C ASP A 171 -2.71 14.37 -6.52
N LEU A 172 -3.68 13.45 -6.39
CA LEU A 172 -3.54 12.19 -5.66
C LEU A 172 -3.04 11.03 -6.53
N GLU A 173 -3.30 11.05 -7.84
CA GLU A 173 -2.86 10.02 -8.80
C GLU A 173 -1.37 9.64 -8.66
N PRO A 174 -0.42 10.59 -8.56
CA PRO A 174 1.01 10.27 -8.51
C PRO A 174 1.43 9.39 -7.33
N TYR A 175 0.71 9.43 -6.20
CA TYR A 175 1.02 8.60 -5.03
C TYR A 175 0.72 7.12 -5.28
N PHE A 176 -0.37 6.84 -6.02
CA PHE A 176 -0.70 5.49 -6.45
C PHE A 176 0.24 5.04 -7.56
N ASP A 177 0.48 5.91 -8.56
CA ASP A 177 1.34 5.61 -9.70
C ASP A 177 2.75 5.23 -9.28
N ARG A 178 3.31 5.91 -8.27
CA ARG A 178 4.62 5.55 -7.72
C ARG A 178 4.72 4.07 -7.31
N LEU A 179 3.71 3.53 -6.62
CA LEU A 179 3.73 2.15 -6.17
C LEU A 179 3.37 1.18 -7.30
N ILE A 180 2.43 1.55 -8.17
CA ILE A 180 2.05 0.77 -9.37
C ILE A 180 3.28 0.58 -10.27
N GLU A 181 3.98 1.66 -10.61
CA GLU A 181 5.18 1.63 -11.44
C GLU A 181 6.28 0.78 -10.80
N SER A 182 6.50 0.92 -9.50
CA SER A 182 7.51 0.16 -8.78
C SER A 182 7.22 -1.35 -8.81
N MET A 183 5.97 -1.74 -8.57
CA MET A 183 5.56 -3.15 -8.56
C MET A 183 5.41 -3.74 -9.96
N GLY A 184 4.99 -2.94 -10.95
CA GLY A 184 4.90 -3.35 -12.35
C GLY A 184 6.26 -3.65 -12.98
N GLN A 185 7.36 -3.23 -12.35
CA GLN A 185 8.73 -3.56 -12.76
C GLN A 185 9.26 -4.85 -12.13
N PHE A 186 8.49 -5.50 -11.24
CA PHE A 186 8.92 -6.76 -10.63
C PHE A 186 9.07 -7.85 -11.71
N SER A 187 10.17 -8.59 -11.62
CA SER A 187 10.48 -9.66 -12.55
C SER A 187 9.63 -10.88 -12.22
N ALA A 188 8.96 -11.44 -13.22
CA ALA A 188 8.30 -12.73 -13.09
C ALA A 188 9.33 -13.84 -12.76
N VAL A 189 8.90 -14.86 -12.04
CA VAL A 189 9.70 -16.08 -11.83
C VAL A 189 10.01 -16.69 -13.20
N SER A 190 11.31 -16.90 -13.47
CA SER A 190 11.81 -17.50 -14.73
C SER A 190 11.81 -19.03 -14.67
#